data_AF-A0A453FNR2-F1
#
_entry.id   AF-A0A453FNR2-F1
#
_cell.length_a   1.000
_cell.length_b   1.000
_cell.length_c   1.000
_cell.angle_alpha   90.00
_cell.angle_beta   90.00
_cell.angle_gamma   90.00
#
_symmetry.space_group_name_H-M   'P 1'
#
loop_
_entity.id
_entity.type
_entity.pdbx_description
1 polymer ?
#
loop_
_entity_poly.entity_id
_entity_poly.type
_entity_poly.pdbx_seq_one_letter_code
_entity_poly.pdbx_strand_id
1 'polypeptide(L)'
;MNVLRYCYLDESLNGEESLICKNASDHLFKTKELDYMSYIVLRMFENTEVPLEDPKRFRIEMTYSRGADISCLESATNTDYFLPDDHTMQIMEPEQLQEVGSYLTLDKFDKMTRPFAMPAEDFPPATPQCLAVRFCEDIESQGARRQH
;
A
#
# COMPACT_ATOMS: atom_id res chain seq x y z
N MET A 1 -14.61 0.34 4.16
CA MET A 1 -13.19 0.53 3.82
C MET A 1 -12.50 -0.80 4.04
N ASN A 2 -12.11 -1.48 2.96
CA ASN A 2 -11.39 -2.76 3.06
C ASN A 2 -9.91 -2.44 3.27
N VAL A 3 -9.39 -2.72 4.46
CA VAL A 3 -7.98 -2.53 4.77
C VAL A 3 -7.27 -3.87 4.56
N LEU A 4 -6.50 -3.97 3.47
CA LEU A 4 -5.54 -5.06 3.30
C LEU A 4 -4.41 -4.86 4.31
N ARG A 5 -4.42 -5.63 5.38
CA ARG A 5 -3.32 -5.65 6.34
C ARG A 5 -2.21 -6.50 5.75
N TYR A 6 -1.05 -5.87 5.52
CA TYR A 6 0.12 -6.46 4.89
C TYR A 6 0.57 -7.79 5.53
N CYS A 7 0.42 -7.93 6.86
CA CYS A 7 0.91 -9.04 7.68
C CYS A 7 0.36 -10.45 7.37
N TYR A 8 -0.42 -10.61 6.30
CA TYR A 8 -1.00 -11.90 5.92
C TYR A 8 -0.66 -12.32 4.49
N LEU A 9 0.12 -11.50 3.77
CA LEU A 9 0.46 -11.77 2.38
C LEU A 9 1.74 -12.61 2.25
N ASP A 10 2.54 -12.69 3.31
CA ASP A 10 3.81 -13.41 3.42
C ASP A 10 3.68 -14.83 4.03
N GLU A 11 2.54 -15.14 4.66
CA GLU A 11 2.24 -16.46 5.21
C GLU A 11 1.62 -17.38 4.16
N SER A 12 1.93 -18.67 4.24
CA SER A 12 1.20 -19.71 3.50
C SER A 12 -0.11 -20.01 4.23
N LEU A 13 -1.24 -19.89 3.53
CA LEU A 13 -2.59 -20.06 4.09
C LEU A 13 -3.41 -20.99 3.21
N ASN A 14 -4.33 -21.74 3.81
CA ASN A 14 -5.26 -22.61 3.07
C ASN A 14 -4.58 -23.62 2.12
N GLY A 15 -3.34 -24.02 2.39
CA GLY A 15 -2.55 -24.91 1.53
C GLY A 15 -1.94 -24.23 0.29
N GLU A 16 -2.16 -22.94 0.13
CA GLU A 16 -1.55 -22.09 -0.90
C GLU A 16 -0.25 -21.48 -0.39
N GLU A 17 0.70 -21.27 -1.31
CA GLU A 17 1.92 -20.53 -1.03
C GLU A 17 1.63 -19.03 -0.87
N SER A 18 2.48 -18.36 -0.09
CA SER A 18 2.53 -16.90 0.07
C SER A 18 2.26 -16.13 -1.23
N LEU A 19 1.53 -15.02 -1.13
CA LEU A 19 1.28 -14.12 -2.26
C LEU A 19 2.51 -13.29 -2.64
N ILE A 20 3.44 -13.14 -1.70
CA ILE A 20 4.66 -12.35 -1.86
C ILE A 20 5.88 -13.27 -1.81
N CYS A 21 6.86 -13.04 -2.69
CA CYS A 21 8.12 -13.77 -2.66
C CYS A 21 8.97 -13.37 -1.45
N LYS A 22 9.87 -14.25 -1.01
CA LYS A 22 10.71 -13.98 0.18
C LYS A 22 11.51 -12.69 0.07
N ASN A 23 12.05 -12.39 -1.12
CA ASN A 23 12.81 -11.18 -1.33
C ASN A 23 11.95 -9.93 -1.11
N ALA A 24 10.78 -9.87 -1.72
CA ALA A 24 9.85 -8.76 -1.53
C ALA A 24 9.38 -8.64 -0.07
N SER A 25 9.16 -9.77 0.62
CA SER A 25 8.85 -9.78 2.06
C SER A 25 10.00 -9.19 2.90
N ASP A 26 11.25 -9.59 2.64
CA ASP A 26 12.43 -9.05 3.31
C ASP A 26 12.59 -7.55 3.07
N HIS A 27 12.35 -7.07 1.85
CA HIS A 27 12.39 -5.66 1.51
C HIS A 27 11.33 -4.87 2.27
N LEU A 28 10.09 -5.34 2.26
CA LEU A 28 8.97 -4.73 3.01
C LEU A 28 9.23 -4.73 4.52
N PHE A 29 9.77 -5.80 5.08
CA PHE A 29 10.14 -5.88 6.49
C PHE A 29 11.25 -4.89 6.87
N LYS A 30 12.21 -4.64 5.98
CA LYS A 30 13.27 -3.64 6.17
C LYS A 30 12.76 -2.20 5.99
N THR A 31 11.57 -1.98 5.43
CA THR A 31 10.98 -0.64 5.35
C THR A 31 10.57 -0.16 6.72
N LYS A 32 11.39 0.72 7.31
CA LYS A 32 11.14 1.29 8.64
C LYS A 32 10.05 2.36 8.64
N GLU A 33 9.89 3.07 7.52
CA GLU A 33 8.97 4.18 7.37
C GLU A 33 8.25 4.06 6.02
N LEU A 34 6.92 4.06 6.05
CA LEU A 34 6.07 4.18 4.88
C LEU A 34 5.53 5.60 4.86
N ASP A 35 5.80 6.33 3.79
CA ASP A 35 5.32 7.69 3.58
C ASP A 35 3.99 7.71 2.80
N TYR A 36 3.49 8.91 2.53
CA TYR A 36 2.26 9.09 1.73
C TYR A 36 2.44 8.74 0.24
N MET A 37 3.69 8.53 -0.22
CA MET A 37 4.03 8.10 -1.58
C MET A 37 4.24 6.58 -1.68
N SER A 38 4.17 5.87 -0.55
CA SER A 38 4.25 4.41 -0.49
C SER A 38 2.92 3.79 -0.92
N TYR A 39 2.95 2.86 -1.86
CA TYR A 39 1.74 2.22 -2.37
C TYR A 39 1.96 0.77 -2.81
N ILE A 40 0.88 -0.02 -2.74
CA ILE A 40 0.78 -1.33 -3.37
C ILE A 40 -0.25 -1.23 -4.49
N VAL A 41 0.12 -1.65 -5.70
CA VAL A 41 -0.78 -1.70 -6.85
C VAL A 41 -1.18 -3.14 -7.10
N LEU A 42 -2.50 -3.37 -7.19
CA LEU A 42 -3.09 -4.60 -7.71
C LEU A 42 -3.56 -4.32 -9.14
N ARG A 43 -3.00 -5.02 -10.13
CA ARG A 43 -3.45 -4.95 -11.53
C ARG A 43 -4.08 -6.27 -11.91
N MET A 44 -5.31 -6.23 -12.39
CA MET A 44 -6.00 -7.40 -12.92
C MET A 44 -6.05 -7.34 -14.44
N PHE A 45 -5.69 -8.43 -15.09
CA PHE A 45 -5.75 -8.62 -16.53
C PHE A 45 -6.76 -9.72 -16.84
N GLU A 46 -7.59 -9.48 -17.85
CA GLU A 46 -8.60 -10.42 -18.31
C GLU A 46 -8.24 -10.98 -19.68
N ASN A 47 -8.24 -12.31 -19.81
CA ASN A 47 -8.10 -12.99 -21.10
C ASN A 47 -9.47 -13.32 -21.68
N THR A 48 -9.95 -12.49 -22.61
CA THR A 48 -11.29 -12.67 -23.17
C THR A 48 -11.50 -13.95 -24.01
N GLU A 49 -10.42 -14.63 -24.38
CA GLU A 49 -10.42 -15.80 -25.28
C GLU A 49 -10.78 -17.13 -24.58
N VAL A 50 -10.73 -17.19 -23.26
CA VAL A 50 -11.07 -18.39 -22.46
C VAL A 50 -12.42 -18.22 -21.75
N PRO A 51 -13.15 -19.28 -21.39
CA PRO A 51 -14.40 -19.16 -20.61
C PRO A 51 -14.22 -18.40 -19.28
N LEU A 52 -15.31 -17.86 -18.73
CA LEU A 52 -15.27 -17.10 -17.47
C LEU A 52 -14.81 -17.95 -16.28
N GLU A 53 -15.09 -19.25 -16.32
CA GLU A 53 -14.77 -20.22 -15.29
C GLU A 53 -13.32 -20.72 -15.39
N ASP A 54 -12.58 -20.34 -16.44
CA ASP A 54 -11.19 -20.76 -16.61
C ASP A 54 -10.31 -20.07 -15.55
N PRO A 55 -9.50 -20.80 -14.77
CA PRO A 55 -8.63 -20.21 -13.76
C PRO A 55 -7.58 -19.25 -14.33
N LYS A 56 -7.29 -19.31 -15.63
CA LYS A 56 -6.37 -18.42 -16.35
C LYS A 56 -7.08 -17.20 -16.95
N ARG A 57 -8.40 -17.07 -16.80
CA ARG A 57 -9.18 -15.91 -17.25
C ARG A 57 -8.65 -14.62 -16.65
N PHE A 58 -8.36 -14.63 -15.35
CA PHE A 58 -7.93 -13.47 -14.61
C PHE A 58 -6.54 -13.66 -14.02
N ARG A 59 -5.61 -12.81 -14.45
CA ARG A 59 -4.26 -12.72 -13.89
C ARG A 59 -4.16 -11.48 -13.02
N ILE A 60 -3.58 -11.61 -11.84
CA ILE A 60 -3.31 -10.51 -10.93
C ILE A 60 -1.80 -10.30 -10.85
N GLU A 61 -1.38 -9.04 -10.98
CA GLU A 61 -0.03 -8.59 -10.70
C GLU A 61 -0.04 -7.68 -9.48
N MET A 62 0.93 -7.89 -8.60
CA MET A 62 1.10 -7.12 -7.38
C MET A 62 2.46 -6.42 -7.41
N THR A 63 2.46 -5.10 -7.29
CA THR A 63 3.69 -4.30 -7.19
C THR A 63 3.66 -3.40 -5.98
N TYR A 64 4.83 -3.02 -5.49
CA TYR A 64 5.02 -2.18 -4.32
C TYR A 64 6.05 -1.10 -4.61
N SER A 65 5.73 0.14 -4.29
CA SER A 65 6.71 1.24 -4.22
C SER A 65 6.84 1.68 -2.78
N ARG A 66 8.10 1.85 -2.36
CA ARG A 66 8.49 2.37 -1.04
C ARG A 66 8.31 3.89 -0.92
N GLY A 67 7.85 4.57 -1.98
CA GLY A 67 7.74 6.02 -2.01
C GLY A 67 9.10 6.69 -2.10
N ALA A 68 9.35 7.68 -1.25
CA ALA A 68 10.63 8.37 -1.19
C ALA A 68 11.67 7.54 -0.43
N ASP A 69 12.86 7.39 -1.00
CA ASP A 69 13.99 6.70 -0.34
C ASP A 69 14.72 7.62 0.66
N ILE A 70 13.97 8.20 1.60
CA ILE A 70 14.51 9.11 2.63
C ILE A 70 13.98 8.70 3.99
N SER A 71 14.79 7.92 4.73
CA SER A 71 14.55 7.66 6.14
C SER A 71 15.04 8.86 6.95
N CYS A 72 14.11 9.73 7.37
CA CYS A 72 14.42 10.85 8.27
C CYS A 72 15.11 10.34 9.56
N LEU A 73 14.81 9.12 9.99
CA LEU A 73 15.37 8.48 11.18
C LEU A 73 16.86 8.11 11.04
N GLU A 74 17.33 7.77 9.83
CA GLU A 74 18.75 7.42 9.60
C GLU A 74 19.64 8.66 9.44
N SER A 75 19.06 9.78 8.98
CA SER A 75 19.75 11.08 8.92
C SER A 75 20.05 11.68 10.30
N ALA A 76 19.32 11.27 11.35
CA ALA A 76 19.50 11.80 12.70
C ALA A 76 20.77 11.30 13.41
N THR A 77 21.36 10.18 12.98
CA THR A 77 22.60 9.62 13.58
C THR A 77 23.86 9.99 12.83
N ASN A 78 23.76 10.49 11.60
CA ASN A 78 24.89 10.98 10.81
C ASN A 78 24.70 12.47 10.56
N THR A 79 25.44 13.30 11.30
CA THR A 79 25.44 14.76 11.18
C THR A 79 25.91 15.32 9.83
N ASP A 80 26.16 14.46 8.83
CA ASP A 80 26.72 14.82 7.53
C ASP A 80 25.75 14.67 6.34
N TYR A 81 24.49 14.27 6.55
CA TYR A 81 23.48 14.24 5.48
C TYR A 81 22.56 15.47 5.49
N PHE A 82 23.11 16.63 5.83
CA PHE A 82 22.42 17.89 5.57
C PHE A 82 22.28 18.09 4.06
N LEU A 83 21.05 17.86 3.60
CA LEU A 83 20.44 18.40 2.39
C LEU A 83 21.12 17.93 1.08
N PRO A 84 20.52 16.98 0.35
CA PRO A 84 20.66 17.03 -1.10
C PRO A 84 20.29 18.47 -1.51
N ASP A 85 21.15 19.16 -2.25
CA ASP A 85 20.85 20.44 -2.91
C ASP A 85 19.78 20.28 -4.01
N ASP A 86 18.99 19.22 -3.90
CA ASP A 86 18.01 18.71 -4.82
C ASP A 86 16.68 18.70 -4.05
N HIS A 87 15.81 19.65 -4.40
CA HIS A 87 14.47 19.74 -3.83
C HIS A 87 13.53 18.63 -4.33
N THR A 88 14.05 17.69 -5.13
CA THR A 88 13.29 16.55 -5.63
C THR A 88 13.57 15.32 -4.78
N MET A 89 12.51 14.74 -4.22
CA MET A 89 12.59 13.42 -3.60
C MET A 89 12.68 12.37 -4.70
N GLN A 90 13.71 11.53 -4.70
CA GLN A 90 13.78 10.39 -5.61
C GLN A 90 12.69 9.38 -5.25
N ILE A 91 11.80 9.10 -6.21
CA ILE A 91 10.75 8.10 -6.08
C ILE A 91 11.30 6.78 -6.60
N MET A 92 11.21 5.73 -5.80
CA MET A 92 11.62 4.40 -6.21
C MET A 92 10.60 3.77 -7.15
N GLU A 93 11.10 3.16 -8.22
CA GLU A 93 10.27 2.40 -9.15
C GLU A 93 9.57 1.23 -8.43
N PRO A 94 8.33 0.89 -8.81
CA PRO A 94 7.62 -0.22 -8.19
C PRO A 94 8.34 -1.56 -8.40
N GLU A 95 8.56 -2.27 -7.31
CA GLU A 95 9.08 -3.63 -7.30
C GLU A 95 7.95 -4.65 -7.43
N GLN A 96 8.19 -5.76 -8.11
CA GLN A 96 7.22 -6.86 -8.17
C GLN A 96 7.21 -7.61 -6.84
N LEU A 97 6.01 -7.83 -6.29
CA LEU A 97 5.85 -8.59 -5.05
C LEU A 97 5.88 -10.10 -5.29
N GLN A 98 5.60 -10.54 -6.50
CA GLN A 98 5.55 -11.94 -6.92
C GLN A 98 6.91 -12.41 -7.45
N GLU A 99 7.12 -13.72 -7.51
CA GLU A 99 8.34 -14.30 -8.10
C GLU A 99 8.37 -14.11 -9.62
N VAL A 100 9.56 -13.90 -10.19
CA VAL A 100 9.73 -13.66 -11.64
C VAL A 100 9.22 -14.85 -12.44
N GLY A 101 8.29 -14.59 -13.37
CA GLY A 101 7.68 -15.63 -14.19
C GLY A 101 6.55 -16.41 -13.50
N SER A 102 6.27 -16.14 -12.22
CA SER A 102 5.06 -16.61 -11.57
C SER A 102 3.85 -15.78 -12.02
N TYR A 103 2.66 -16.37 -11.94
CA TYR A 103 1.40 -15.66 -12.16
C TYR A 103 0.45 -15.98 -11.00
N LEU A 104 -0.30 -14.97 -10.57
CA LEU A 104 -1.33 -15.12 -9.55
C LEU A 104 -2.69 -15.14 -10.23
N THR A 105 -3.47 -16.17 -9.96
CA THR A 105 -4.86 -16.26 -10.42
C THR A 105 -5.78 -15.51 -9.45
N LEU A 106 -6.94 -15.06 -9.96
CA LEU A 106 -7.97 -14.48 -9.11
C LEU A 106 -8.46 -15.45 -8.02
N ASP A 107 -8.58 -16.74 -8.35
CA ASP A 107 -8.99 -17.77 -7.38
C ASP A 107 -8.01 -17.91 -6.22
N LYS A 108 -6.71 -17.98 -6.50
CA LYS A 108 -5.67 -18.03 -5.45
C LYS A 108 -5.70 -16.75 -4.60
N PHE A 109 -5.80 -15.58 -5.24
CA PHE A 109 -5.86 -14.32 -4.51
C PHE A 109 -7.11 -14.22 -3.61
N ASP A 110 -8.28 -14.61 -4.10
CA ASP A 110 -9.52 -14.64 -3.30
C ASP A 110 -9.34 -15.57 -2.09
N LYS A 111 -8.89 -16.82 -2.29
CA LYS A 111 -8.66 -17.78 -1.21
C LYS A 111 -7.72 -17.27 -0.12
N MET A 112 -6.67 -16.53 -0.51
CA MET A 112 -5.67 -16.00 0.42
C MET A 112 -6.16 -14.74 1.15
N THR A 113 -6.97 -13.91 0.51
CA THR A 113 -7.43 -12.63 1.09
C THR A 113 -8.76 -12.73 1.82
N ARG A 114 -9.60 -13.71 1.47
CA ARG A 114 -10.93 -13.93 2.03
C ARG A 114 -10.97 -14.08 3.55
N PRO A 115 -10.02 -14.74 4.24
CA PRO A 115 -10.00 -14.80 5.70
C PRO A 115 -9.90 -13.42 6.39
N PHE A 116 -9.42 -12.42 5.66
CA PHE A 116 -9.19 -11.05 6.16
C PHE A 116 -10.22 -10.05 5.62
N ALA A 117 -11.06 -10.48 4.69
CA ALA A 117 -12.14 -9.67 4.14
C ALA A 117 -13.37 -9.73 5.04
N MET A 118 -14.04 -8.59 5.20
CA MET A 118 -15.38 -8.55 5.78
C MET A 118 -16.36 -9.23 4.82
N PRO A 119 -17.19 -10.19 5.28
CA PRO A 119 -18.24 -10.76 4.47
C PRO A 119 -19.17 -9.68 3.92
N ALA A 120 -19.73 -9.91 2.74
CA ALA A 120 -20.56 -8.91 2.07
C ALA A 120 -21.80 -8.53 2.90
N GLU A 121 -22.29 -9.50 3.65
CA GLU A 121 -23.47 -9.44 4.50
C GLU A 121 -23.23 -8.57 5.75
N ASP A 122 -21.98 -8.46 6.18
CA ASP A 122 -21.58 -7.75 7.38
C ASP A 122 -21.08 -6.32 7.09
N PHE A 123 -21.09 -5.90 5.82
CA PHE A 123 -20.72 -4.52 5.48
C PHE A 123 -21.65 -3.53 6.18
N PRO A 124 -21.12 -2.49 6.84
CA PRO A 124 -21.95 -1.42 7.34
C PRO A 124 -22.69 -0.79 6.14
N PRO A 125 -23.96 -0.36 6.32
CA PRO A 125 -24.70 0.28 5.25
C PRO A 125 -23.86 1.42 4.66
N ALA A 126 -23.78 1.48 3.33
CA ALA A 126 -22.98 2.47 2.63
C ALA A 126 -23.54 3.87 2.91
N THR A 127 -23.11 4.47 4.01
CA THR A 127 -23.30 5.91 4.23
C THR A 127 -22.52 6.62 3.15
N PRO A 128 -23.14 7.48 2.33
CA PRO A 128 -22.39 8.32 1.41
C PRO A 128 -21.48 9.23 2.24
N GLN A 129 -20.24 8.82 2.44
CA GLN A 129 -19.23 9.65 3.07
C GLN A 129 -18.79 10.68 2.03
N CYS A 130 -19.48 11.82 2.02
CA CYS A 130 -18.86 13.04 1.55
C CYS A 130 -17.61 13.25 2.41
N LEU A 131 -16.43 13.17 1.81
CA LEU A 131 -15.17 13.57 2.43
C LEU A 131 -15.24 15.07 2.75
N ALA A 132 -15.90 15.41 3.86
CA ALA A 132 -15.87 16.75 4.41
C ALA A 132 -14.53 16.91 5.14
N VAL A 133 -13.51 17.37 4.42
CA VAL A 133 -12.31 17.94 5.02
C VAL A 133 -12.74 19.21 5.76
N ARG A 134 -13.04 19.10 7.05
CA ARG A 134 -13.13 20.28 7.92
C ARG A 134 -11.71 20.68 8.29
N PHE A 135 -11.18 21.69 7.61
CA PHE A 135 -10.12 22.51 8.19
C PHE A 135 -10.75 23.24 9.38
N CYS A 136 -10.34 22.91 10.61
CA CYS A 136 -10.54 23.79 11.73
C CYS A 136 -9.56 24.97 11.58
N GLU A 137 -10.00 26.04 10.95
CA GLU A 137 -9.42 27.36 11.21
C GLU A 137 -9.99 27.84 12.54
N ASP A 138 -9.20 27.74 13.61
CA ASP A 138 -9.39 28.55 14.81
C ASP A 138 -8.03 28.74 15.49
N ILE A 139 -7.25 29.68 14.95
CA ILE A 139 -6.35 30.47 15.78
C ILE A 139 -6.74 31.91 15.53
N GLU A 140 -7.75 32.37 16.29
CA GLU A 140 -8.01 33.78 16.48
C GLU A 140 -6.70 34.45 16.89
N SER A 141 -6.18 35.25 15.96
CA SER A 141 -5.05 36.11 16.19
C SER A 141 -5.48 37.16 17.23
N GLN A 142 -5.15 36.95 18.50
CA GLN A 142 -5.29 38.02 19.49
C GLN A 142 -4.29 39.13 19.16
N GLY A 143 -4.75 40.09 18.38
CA GLY A 143 -4.12 41.39 18.23
C GLY A 143 -4.13 42.12 19.57
N ALA A 144 -3.03 42.04 20.29
CA ALA A 144 -2.75 42.94 21.41
C ALA A 144 -2.56 44.36 20.85
N ARG A 145 -3.65 45.13 20.82
CA ARG A 145 -3.65 46.58 20.65
C ARG A 145 -2.83 47.21 21.77
N ARG A 146 -1.66 47.75 21.42
CA ARG A 146 -1.07 48.91 22.11
C ARG A 146 -2.07 50.06 22.01
N GLN A 147 -2.49 50.68 23.12
CA GLN A 147 -2.63 52.14 23.28
C GLN A 147 -2.62 52.53 24.77
N HIS A 148 -1.68 53.44 25.08
CA HIS A 148 -1.56 54.42 26.17
C HIS A 148 -1.77 54.02 27.64
#